data_AF-A0A1D6HKK7-F1
#
_entry.id   AF-A0A1D6HKK7-F1
#
_cell.length_a   1.000
_cell.length_b   1.000
_cell.length_c   1.000
_cell.angle_alpha   90.00
_cell.angle_beta   90.00
_cell.angle_gamma   90.00
#
_symmetry.space_group_name_H-M   'P 1'
#
loop_
_entity.id
_entity.type
_entity.pdbx_description
1 polymer ?
#
loop_
_entity_poly.entity_id
_entity_poly.type
_entity_poly.pdbx_seq_one_letter_code
_entity_poly.pdbx_strand_id
1 'polypeptide(L)'
;MCTTRAARTSPSTGTAWTTDILDAYYHSTSGVYDPDFPNKPPFLFNFTAPNPPQEFWLTKRGTKVKVLEYGTVVEVVFQDTAILGAESHPMHLHGFSFYVVGRGFGNFDKDKDPATYNLVDPPYQNTVSVPTGGWAAMRFRAANPGVWFMHCHFDRHTVWGMDTVFIVKNGKTPNAQMMPRPPNMPKC
;
A
#
# COMPACT_ATOMS: atom_id res chain seq x y z
N MET A 1 10.35 -0.98 -18.40
CA MET A 1 10.65 0.24 -17.61
C MET A 1 10.67 -0.17 -16.16
N CYS A 2 11.78 0.05 -15.45
CA CYS A 2 11.93 -0.35 -14.05
C CYS A 2 11.88 0.91 -13.18
N THR A 3 10.79 1.12 -12.44
CA THR A 3 10.49 2.40 -11.77
C THR A 3 10.00 2.21 -10.34
N THR A 4 10.91 1.85 -9.44
CA THR A 4 10.82 2.08 -7.98
C THR A 4 12.20 2.49 -7.46
N ARG A 5 12.69 3.67 -7.86
CA ARG A 5 14.02 4.15 -7.45
C ARG A 5 13.97 4.88 -6.11
N ALA A 6 13.78 4.10 -5.04
CA ALA A 6 14.11 4.53 -3.68
C ALA A 6 15.63 4.74 -3.53
N ALA A 7 16.15 5.93 -3.81
CA ALA A 7 17.38 6.39 -3.15
C ALA A 7 17.06 6.62 -1.66
N ARG A 8 17.95 6.59 -0.66
CA ARG A 8 19.39 6.31 -0.58
C ARG A 8 19.64 5.46 0.69
N THR A 9 20.48 4.43 0.60
CA THR A 9 21.67 4.21 1.46
C THR A 9 22.58 3.20 0.74
N SER A 10 23.90 3.34 0.84
CA SER A 10 24.81 2.40 0.19
C SER A 10 24.58 0.99 0.76
N PRO A 11 24.50 -0.07 -0.06
CA PRO A 11 24.75 -1.41 0.46
C PRO A 11 26.21 -1.45 0.94
N SER A 12 26.46 -2.16 2.03
CA SER A 12 27.83 -2.39 2.55
C SER A 12 28.66 -3.34 1.67
N THR A 13 28.04 -3.91 0.64
CA THR A 13 28.65 -4.72 -0.42
C THR A 13 28.00 -4.33 -1.76
N GLY A 14 28.81 -3.86 -2.72
CA GLY A 14 28.31 -3.19 -3.93
C GLY A 14 27.66 -4.11 -4.97
N THR A 15 26.41 -4.53 -4.75
CA THR A 15 25.56 -5.14 -5.77
C THR A 15 24.59 -4.12 -6.37
N ALA A 16 24.51 -4.10 -7.70
CA ALA A 16 23.41 -3.43 -8.39
C ALA A 16 22.09 -4.17 -8.10
N TRP A 17 20.96 -3.46 -8.16
CA TRP A 17 19.63 -4.06 -7.96
C TRP A 17 19.24 -4.92 -9.16
N THR A 18 19.68 -6.18 -9.18
CA THR A 18 19.47 -7.13 -10.29
C THR A 18 18.13 -7.89 -10.23
N THR A 19 17.22 -7.52 -9.32
CA THR A 19 15.98 -8.27 -9.06
C THR A 19 14.90 -7.35 -8.53
N ASP A 20 13.72 -7.36 -9.17
CA ASP A 20 12.51 -6.67 -8.72
C ASP A 20 11.67 -7.55 -7.78
N ILE A 21 10.62 -6.98 -7.17
CA ILE A 21 9.78 -7.68 -6.17
C ILE A 21 9.02 -8.87 -6.79
N LEU A 22 8.58 -8.77 -8.05
CA LEU A 22 7.84 -9.84 -8.72
C LEU A 22 8.80 -10.98 -9.10
N ASP A 23 9.99 -10.66 -9.62
CA ASP A 23 11.03 -11.65 -9.91
C ASP A 23 11.53 -12.35 -8.64
N ALA A 24 11.74 -11.59 -7.56
CA ALA A 24 12.07 -12.12 -6.25
C ALA A 24 10.97 -13.04 -5.69
N TYR A 25 9.70 -12.70 -5.91
CA TYR A 25 8.58 -13.56 -5.50
C TYR A 25 8.52 -14.86 -6.33
N TYR A 26 8.71 -14.80 -7.65
CA TYR A 26 8.79 -15.99 -8.51
C TYR A 26 9.89 -16.97 -8.09
N HIS A 27 11.06 -16.45 -7.70
CA HIS A 27 12.24 -17.26 -7.39
C HIS A 27 12.47 -17.47 -5.89
N SER A 28 11.60 -16.95 -5.02
CA SER A 28 11.77 -16.93 -3.55
C SER A 28 13.09 -16.30 -3.09
N THR A 29 13.56 -15.26 -3.80
CA THR A 29 14.83 -14.57 -3.54
C THR A 29 14.75 -13.74 -2.26
N SER A 30 15.60 -14.06 -1.28
CA SER A 30 15.69 -13.32 -0.01
C SER A 30 16.43 -11.98 -0.16
N GLY A 31 16.11 -11.01 0.71
CA GLY A 31 16.84 -9.73 0.82
C GLY A 31 16.43 -8.63 -0.18
N VAL A 32 15.47 -8.89 -1.07
CA VAL A 32 14.93 -7.87 -2.00
C VAL A 32 13.85 -6.99 -1.33
N TYR A 33 13.07 -7.58 -0.41
CA TYR A 33 12.03 -6.90 0.35
C TYR A 33 11.81 -7.57 1.72
N ASP A 34 11.26 -6.82 2.67
CA ASP A 34 10.79 -7.34 3.96
C ASP A 34 9.26 -7.60 3.92
N PRO A 35 8.76 -8.78 4.33
CA PRO A 35 7.33 -9.11 4.32
C PRO A 35 6.56 -8.60 5.56
N ASP A 36 7.00 -7.49 6.17
CA ASP A 36 6.59 -7.00 7.48
C ASP A 36 5.90 -5.61 7.45
N PHE A 37 5.33 -5.18 6.30
CA PHE A 37 4.62 -3.91 6.23
C PHE A 37 3.50 -3.86 7.29
N PRO A 38 3.48 -2.85 8.19
CA PRO A 38 2.70 -2.91 9.41
C PRO A 38 1.21 -2.62 9.17
N ASN A 39 0.34 -3.28 9.95
CA ASN A 39 -1.11 -3.07 9.89
C ASN A 39 -1.57 -1.73 10.50
N LYS A 40 -0.68 -1.00 11.16
CA LYS A 40 -0.95 0.26 11.87
C LYS A 40 0.31 1.12 11.88
N PRO A 41 0.21 2.47 11.95
CA PRO A 41 1.37 3.32 12.13
C PRO A 41 2.14 2.95 13.42
N PRO A 42 3.48 3.07 13.43
CA PRO A 42 4.31 2.66 14.56
C PRO A 42 4.14 3.57 15.79
N PHE A 43 3.66 4.80 15.59
CA PHE A 43 3.37 5.77 16.63
C PHE A 43 1.99 6.38 16.38
N LEU A 44 1.17 6.51 17.43
CA LEU A 44 -0.15 7.14 17.36
C LEU A 44 -0.04 8.58 17.88
N PHE A 45 -0.55 9.52 17.11
CA PHE A 45 -0.65 10.94 17.49
C PHE A 45 -1.95 11.52 16.90
N ASN A 46 -2.21 12.80 17.14
CA ASN A 46 -3.31 13.50 16.47
C ASN A 46 -2.91 13.79 15.01
N PHE A 47 -3.16 12.84 14.12
CA PHE A 47 -2.68 12.85 12.72
C PHE A 47 -3.04 14.14 11.99
N THR A 48 -4.27 14.63 12.18
CA THR A 48 -4.81 15.79 11.46
C THR A 48 -4.66 17.12 12.21
N ALA A 49 -3.92 17.17 13.32
CA ALA A 49 -3.65 18.43 14.01
C ALA A 49 -2.73 19.34 13.17
N PRO A 50 -3.12 20.59 12.85
CA PRO A 50 -2.31 21.47 12.02
C PRO A 50 -0.99 21.83 12.71
N ASN A 51 0.05 22.03 11.91
CA ASN A 51 1.41 22.39 12.35
C ASN A 51 2.01 21.39 13.37
N PRO A 52 2.08 20.08 13.05
CA PRO A 52 2.68 19.10 13.95
C PRO A 52 4.18 19.40 14.18
N PRO A 53 4.74 19.01 15.35
CA PRO A 53 6.15 19.17 15.67
C PRO A 53 7.08 18.67 14.56
N GLN A 54 8.17 19.39 14.32
CA GLN A 54 9.10 19.13 13.21
C GLN A 54 9.76 17.73 13.28
N GLU A 55 9.85 17.14 14.46
CA GLU A 55 10.31 15.77 14.68
C GLU A 55 9.47 14.71 13.93
N PHE A 56 8.18 14.99 13.65
CA PHE A 56 7.32 14.08 12.88
C PHE A 56 7.52 14.19 11.35
N TRP A 57 8.30 15.15 10.86
CA TRP A 57 8.55 15.32 9.41
C TRP A 57 9.52 14.28 8.84
N LEU A 58 10.23 13.56 9.71
CA LEU A 58 11.23 12.57 9.31
C LEU A 58 10.59 11.19 9.13
N THR A 59 10.89 10.55 8.00
CA THR A 59 10.49 9.17 7.70
C THR A 59 11.70 8.29 7.39
N LYS A 60 11.53 6.98 7.45
CA LYS A 60 12.57 5.98 7.18
C LYS A 60 12.23 5.18 5.92
N ARG A 61 13.19 5.09 5.00
CA ARG A 61 13.09 4.28 3.77
C ARG A 61 13.24 2.79 4.05
N GLY A 62 12.54 1.97 3.27
CA GLY A 62 12.66 0.52 3.26
C GLY A 62 11.72 -0.10 2.22
N THR A 63 12.06 -1.28 1.71
CA THR A 63 11.24 -2.01 0.73
C THR A 63 10.36 -3.01 1.48
N LYS A 64 9.21 -2.54 1.99
CA LYS A 64 8.32 -3.35 2.84
C LYS A 64 7.01 -3.69 2.14
N VAL A 65 6.65 -4.98 2.16
CA VAL A 65 5.46 -5.51 1.49
C VAL A 65 4.50 -6.15 2.50
N LYS A 66 3.20 -6.18 2.16
CA LYS A 66 2.17 -6.83 2.95
C LYS A 66 1.77 -8.17 2.32
N VAL A 67 2.18 -9.27 2.93
CA VAL A 67 1.76 -10.61 2.49
C VAL A 67 0.34 -10.92 3.00
N LEU A 68 -0.50 -11.47 2.14
CA LEU A 68 -1.88 -11.89 2.40
C LEU A 68 -2.12 -13.31 1.88
N GLU A 69 -2.93 -14.09 2.60
CA GLU A 69 -3.44 -15.37 2.10
C GLU A 69 -4.56 -15.14 1.07
N TYR A 70 -4.67 -16.04 0.08
CA TYR A 70 -5.74 -15.99 -0.92
C TYR A 70 -7.13 -15.94 -0.28
N GLY A 71 -7.96 -15.01 -0.76
CA GLY A 71 -9.35 -14.87 -0.35
C GLY A 71 -9.54 -14.11 0.97
N THR A 72 -8.47 -13.63 1.62
CA THR A 72 -8.57 -12.74 2.80
C THR A 72 -9.46 -11.53 2.47
N VAL A 73 -10.42 -11.22 3.33
CA VAL A 73 -11.19 -9.97 3.25
C VAL A 73 -10.44 -8.92 4.07
N VAL A 74 -10.08 -7.82 3.43
CA VAL A 74 -9.24 -6.77 4.00
C VAL A 74 -10.05 -5.49 4.06
N GLU A 75 -10.02 -4.82 5.21
CA GLU A 75 -10.34 -3.40 5.33
C GLU A 75 -9.03 -2.61 5.42
N VAL A 76 -8.91 -1.55 4.63
CA VAL A 76 -7.82 -0.58 4.72
C VAL A 76 -8.45 0.78 5.01
N VAL A 77 -7.99 1.42 6.08
CA VAL A 77 -8.33 2.81 6.39
C VAL A 77 -7.10 3.65 6.08
N PHE A 78 -7.21 4.47 5.04
CA PHE A 78 -6.23 5.52 4.76
C PHE A 78 -6.51 6.70 5.69
N GLN A 79 -5.48 7.22 6.34
CA GLN A 79 -5.53 8.37 7.22
C GLN A 79 -4.53 9.41 6.69
N ASP A 80 -5.01 10.57 6.26
CA ASP A 80 -4.16 11.72 5.97
C ASP A 80 -3.58 12.30 7.26
N THR A 81 -2.43 12.96 7.15
CA THR A 81 -1.77 13.65 8.25
C THR A 81 -1.47 15.10 7.88
N ALA A 82 -1.47 16.01 8.84
CA ALA A 82 -1.09 17.39 8.61
C ALA A 82 0.44 17.63 8.56
N ILE A 83 1.26 16.57 8.50
CA ILE A 83 2.72 16.67 8.36
C ILE A 83 3.03 17.30 6.99
N LEU A 84 3.75 18.43 7.00
CA LEU A 84 4.03 19.25 5.80
C LEU A 84 2.78 19.82 5.09
N GLY A 85 1.62 19.78 5.75
CA GLY A 85 0.33 20.26 5.23
C GLY A 85 -0.59 19.12 4.80
N ALA A 86 -1.84 19.18 5.24
CA ALA A 86 -2.87 18.20 4.86
C ALA A 86 -3.20 18.32 3.36
N GLU A 87 -3.34 17.19 2.67
CA GLU A 87 -3.62 17.14 1.23
C GLU A 87 -4.51 15.95 0.86
N SER A 88 -5.41 16.14 -0.10
CA SER A 88 -6.22 15.04 -0.66
C SER A 88 -5.35 14.11 -1.51
N HIS A 89 -5.14 12.87 -1.07
CA HIS A 89 -4.32 11.89 -1.79
C HIS A 89 -5.18 10.87 -2.55
N PRO A 90 -5.03 10.73 -3.89
CA PRO A 90 -5.70 9.69 -4.66
C PRO A 90 -4.97 8.34 -4.48
N MET A 91 -5.40 7.51 -3.53
CA MET A 91 -4.79 6.19 -3.29
C MET A 91 -5.31 5.15 -4.27
N HIS A 92 -4.40 4.56 -5.05
CA HIS A 92 -4.67 3.56 -6.09
C HIS A 92 -4.15 2.18 -5.69
N LEU A 93 -4.90 1.12 -6.02
CA LEU A 93 -4.51 -0.28 -5.83
C LEU A 93 -4.53 -1.03 -7.18
N HIS A 94 -3.42 -1.65 -7.53
CA HIS A 94 -3.29 -2.49 -8.73
C HIS A 94 -3.96 -3.85 -8.49
N GLY A 95 -4.40 -4.51 -9.56
CA GLY A 95 -4.94 -5.89 -9.51
C GLY A 95 -6.31 -6.06 -8.86
N PHE A 96 -6.87 -5.00 -8.25
CA PHE A 96 -8.16 -5.01 -7.57
C PHE A 96 -8.95 -3.72 -7.85
N SER A 97 -10.26 -3.82 -7.67
CA SER A 97 -11.08 -2.70 -7.23
C SER A 97 -11.62 -3.01 -5.84
N PHE A 98 -12.06 -1.99 -5.12
CA PHE A 98 -12.47 -2.04 -3.73
C PHE A 98 -13.74 -1.21 -3.51
N TYR A 99 -14.52 -1.57 -2.50
CA TYR A 99 -15.68 -0.80 -2.07
C TYR A 99 -15.25 0.28 -1.09
N VAL A 100 -15.50 1.56 -1.38
CA VAL A 100 -15.24 2.66 -0.43
C VAL A 100 -16.43 2.76 0.52
N VAL A 101 -16.31 2.11 1.69
CA VAL A 101 -17.40 1.95 2.65
C VAL A 101 -17.58 3.15 3.57
N GLY A 102 -16.56 3.99 3.76
CA GLY A 102 -16.64 5.16 4.61
C GLY A 102 -15.60 6.23 4.25
N ARG A 103 -15.90 7.48 4.64
CA ARG A 103 -14.96 8.60 4.59
C ARG A 103 -15.34 9.65 5.63
N GLY A 104 -14.36 10.39 6.13
CA GLY A 104 -14.58 11.46 7.09
C GLY A 104 -13.42 12.45 7.11
N PHE A 105 -13.58 13.51 7.90
CA PHE A 105 -12.52 14.47 8.23
C PHE A 105 -12.01 14.20 9.65
N GLY A 106 -10.80 14.63 9.95
CA GLY A 106 -10.13 14.36 11.23
C GLY A 106 -9.51 12.96 11.30
N ASN A 107 -9.28 12.50 12.52
CA ASN A 107 -8.74 11.17 12.78
C ASN A 107 -9.88 10.13 12.78
N PHE A 108 -9.67 9.00 12.12
CA PHE A 108 -10.60 7.86 12.14
C PHE A 108 -10.80 7.31 13.55
N ASP A 109 -12.05 7.27 14.01
CA ASP A 109 -12.45 6.63 15.25
C ASP A 109 -12.96 5.22 14.95
N LYS A 110 -12.07 4.24 15.08
CA LYS A 110 -12.35 2.81 14.84
C LYS A 110 -13.53 2.24 15.63
N ASP A 111 -13.92 2.88 16.74
CA ASP A 111 -14.98 2.40 17.62
C ASP A 111 -16.33 3.12 17.34
N LYS A 112 -16.36 4.09 16.40
CA LYS A 112 -17.56 4.85 16.00
C LYS A 112 -17.80 4.89 14.48
N ASP A 113 -16.80 5.28 13.70
CA ASP A 113 -16.94 5.52 12.25
C ASP A 113 -17.44 4.29 11.46
N PRO A 114 -17.07 3.04 11.80
CA PRO A 114 -17.64 1.86 11.15
C PRO A 114 -19.16 1.69 11.30
N ALA A 115 -19.78 2.33 12.30
CA ALA A 115 -21.24 2.25 12.51
C ALA A 115 -22.05 3.02 11.45
N THR A 116 -21.42 3.93 10.71
CA THR A 116 -22.04 4.73 9.64
C THR A 116 -21.51 4.39 8.25
N TYR A 117 -20.76 3.29 8.11
CA TYR A 117 -20.31 2.80 6.80
C TYR A 117 -21.50 2.49 5.88
N ASN A 118 -21.37 2.88 4.60
CA ASN A 118 -22.23 2.35 3.55
C ASN A 118 -21.83 0.89 3.27
N LEU A 119 -22.69 -0.04 3.71
CA LEU A 119 -22.55 -1.48 3.48
C LEU A 119 -23.64 -2.03 2.54
N VAL A 120 -24.38 -1.15 1.85
CA VAL A 120 -25.48 -1.51 0.93
C VAL A 120 -25.04 -1.32 -0.52
N ASP A 121 -24.63 -0.11 -0.89
CA ASP A 121 -24.24 0.28 -2.24
C ASP A 121 -22.96 1.16 -2.31
N PRO A 122 -21.89 0.85 -1.54
CA PRO A 122 -20.65 1.63 -1.58
C PRO A 122 -20.04 1.64 -2.99
N PRO A 123 -19.48 2.78 -3.46
CA PRO A 123 -18.89 2.85 -4.79
C PRO A 123 -17.69 1.92 -4.92
N TYR A 124 -17.66 1.17 -6.02
CA TYR A 124 -16.59 0.21 -6.35
C TYR A 124 -15.55 0.90 -7.24
N GLN A 125 -14.37 1.17 -6.68
CA GLN A 125 -13.33 2.02 -7.28
C GLN A 125 -11.97 1.31 -7.29
N ASN A 126 -11.06 1.71 -8.17
CA ASN A 126 -9.64 1.31 -8.11
C ASN A 126 -8.73 2.41 -7.53
N THR A 127 -9.25 3.64 -7.42
CA THR A 127 -8.57 4.82 -6.85
C THR A 127 -9.57 5.59 -6.00
N VAL A 128 -9.19 5.93 -4.76
CA VAL A 128 -10.00 6.72 -3.83
C VAL A 128 -9.27 8.01 -3.43
N SER A 129 -9.95 9.15 -3.57
CA SER A 129 -9.49 10.40 -2.96
C SER A 129 -9.71 10.33 -1.45
N VAL A 130 -8.62 10.19 -0.70
CA VAL A 130 -8.61 10.39 0.75
C VAL A 130 -8.88 11.87 1.03
N PRO A 131 -9.85 12.25 1.89
CA PRO A 131 -10.13 13.65 2.17
C PRO A 131 -8.92 14.38 2.77
N THR A 132 -8.71 15.64 2.35
CA THR A 132 -7.73 16.54 2.97
C THR A 132 -7.96 16.62 4.48
N GLY A 133 -6.97 16.25 5.28
CA GLY A 133 -7.05 16.23 6.74
C GLY A 133 -8.11 15.26 7.25
N GLY A 134 -8.24 14.10 6.60
CA GLY A 134 -9.30 13.13 6.88
C GLY A 134 -8.91 11.68 6.57
N TRP A 135 -9.93 10.84 6.41
CA TRP A 135 -9.75 9.40 6.23
C TRP A 135 -10.72 8.82 5.20
N ALA A 136 -10.34 7.68 4.62
CA ALA A 136 -11.20 6.86 3.75
C ALA A 136 -11.00 5.38 4.05
N ALA A 137 -12.11 4.67 4.31
CA ALA A 137 -12.13 3.24 4.56
C ALA A 137 -12.59 2.50 3.30
N MET A 138 -11.81 1.50 2.86
CA MET A 138 -12.14 0.63 1.74
C MET A 138 -12.04 -0.85 2.11
N ARG A 139 -12.87 -1.67 1.45
CA ARG A 139 -12.88 -3.13 1.61
C ARG A 139 -12.70 -3.85 0.28
N PHE A 140 -11.86 -4.88 0.27
CA PHE A 140 -11.71 -5.80 -0.86
C PHE A 140 -11.46 -7.23 -0.40
N ARG A 141 -11.62 -8.18 -1.32
CA ARG A 141 -11.19 -9.57 -1.13
C ARG A 141 -9.92 -9.80 -1.94
N ALA A 142 -8.85 -10.22 -1.27
CA ALA A 142 -7.56 -10.57 -1.87
C ALA A 142 -7.64 -11.91 -2.63
N ALA A 143 -8.51 -12.01 -3.64
CA ALA A 143 -8.78 -13.21 -4.43
C ALA A 143 -8.10 -13.22 -5.81
N ASN A 144 -7.06 -12.40 -5.99
CA ASN A 144 -6.23 -12.34 -7.20
C ASN A 144 -4.76 -12.60 -6.80
N PRO A 145 -4.20 -13.82 -7.00
CA PRO A 145 -2.84 -14.15 -6.58
C PRO A 145 -1.82 -13.37 -7.40
N GLY A 146 -0.85 -12.74 -6.75
CA GLY A 146 0.12 -11.89 -7.43
C GLY A 146 0.80 -10.87 -6.54
N VAL A 147 1.53 -9.96 -7.17
CA VAL A 147 2.31 -8.89 -6.55
C VAL A 147 1.72 -7.56 -7.04
N TRP A 148 1.05 -6.85 -6.13
CA TRP A 148 0.15 -5.75 -6.47
C TRP A 148 0.57 -4.45 -5.79
N PHE A 149 0.91 -3.44 -6.59
CA PHE A 149 1.35 -2.13 -6.11
C PHE A 149 0.17 -1.32 -5.56
N MET A 150 0.37 -0.64 -4.43
CA MET A 150 -0.57 0.34 -3.88
C MET A 150 0.19 1.65 -3.62
N HIS A 151 -0.28 2.75 -4.18
CA HIS A 151 0.43 4.02 -4.10
C HIS A 151 -0.51 5.23 -4.21
N CYS A 152 -0.03 6.39 -3.79
CA CYS A 152 -0.66 7.66 -4.18
C CYS A 152 -0.47 7.90 -5.68
N HIS A 153 -1.52 8.30 -6.39
CA HIS A 153 -1.50 8.52 -7.85
C HIS A 153 -0.98 9.93 -8.24
N PHE A 154 -0.33 10.64 -7.31
CA PHE A 154 0.52 11.78 -7.65
C PHE A 154 1.97 11.28 -7.82
N ASP A 155 2.49 11.30 -9.04
CA ASP A 155 3.83 10.79 -9.39
C ASP A 155 4.94 11.28 -8.45
N ARG A 156 4.88 12.56 -8.02
CA ARG A 156 5.82 13.10 -7.03
C ARG A 156 5.82 12.33 -5.71
N HIS A 157 4.66 11.90 -5.22
CA HIS A 157 4.54 11.11 -3.98
C HIS A 157 4.91 9.65 -4.21
N THR A 158 4.57 9.08 -5.39
CA THR A 158 5.06 7.76 -5.80
C THR A 158 6.59 7.68 -5.72
N VAL A 159 7.31 8.64 -6.33
CA VAL A 159 8.78 8.63 -6.31
C VAL A 159 9.41 9.10 -4.98
N TRP A 160 8.63 9.69 -4.08
CA TRP A 160 9.05 9.98 -2.70
C TRP A 160 8.89 8.79 -1.74
N GLY A 161 8.07 7.79 -2.10
CA GLY A 161 7.83 6.57 -1.32
C GLY A 161 6.48 6.54 -0.58
N MET A 162 5.43 7.15 -1.15
CA MET A 162 4.05 7.01 -0.64
C MET A 162 3.39 5.76 -1.27
N ASP A 163 4.02 4.61 -1.03
CA ASP A 163 3.73 3.35 -1.70
C ASP A 163 3.98 2.10 -0.81
N THR A 164 3.39 0.99 -1.23
CA THR A 164 3.68 -0.36 -0.73
C THR A 164 3.21 -1.41 -1.76
N VAL A 165 3.41 -2.69 -1.47
CA VAL A 165 3.00 -3.81 -2.32
C VAL A 165 2.24 -4.82 -1.47
N PHE A 166 1.08 -5.28 -1.97
CA PHE A 166 0.44 -6.50 -1.47
C PHE A 166 0.94 -7.70 -2.24
N ILE A 167 1.45 -8.72 -1.53
CA ILE A 167 1.69 -10.04 -2.12
C ILE A 167 0.54 -10.95 -1.70
N VAL A 168 -0.30 -11.32 -2.65
CA VAL A 168 -1.40 -12.25 -2.45
C VAL A 168 -0.92 -13.64 -2.84
N LYS A 169 -0.81 -14.52 -1.86
CA LYS A 169 -0.35 -15.90 -2.05
C LYS A 169 -1.34 -16.71 -2.90
N ASN A 170 -0.85 -17.81 -3.47
CA ASN A 170 -1.71 -18.78 -4.14
C ASN A 170 -2.70 -19.41 -3.17
N GLY A 171 -3.93 -19.66 -3.65
CA GLY A 171 -4.93 -20.47 -2.96
C GLY A 171 -4.79 -21.96 -3.25
N LYS A 172 -5.83 -22.74 -2.92
CA LYS A 172 -5.83 -24.21 -3.05
C LYS A 172 -6.23 -24.74 -4.44
N THR A 173 -6.94 -23.95 -5.24
CA THR A 173 -7.49 -24.37 -6.53
C THR A 173 -6.57 -23.95 -7.69
N PRO A 174 -6.65 -24.60 -8.87
CA PRO A 174 -5.92 -24.17 -10.07
C PRO A 174 -6.20 -22.70 -10.45
N ASN A 175 -7.46 -22.27 -10.34
CA ASN A 175 -7.88 -20.88 -10.62
C ASN A 175 -7.44 -19.87 -9.54
N ALA A 176 -6.77 -20.33 -8.49
CA ALA A 176 -6.18 -19.51 -7.44
C ALA A 176 -4.65 -19.58 -7.42
N GLN A 177 -4.01 -19.99 -8.52
CA GLN A 177 -2.55 -19.88 -8.69
C GLN A 177 -2.20 -18.61 -9.48
N MET A 178 -1.11 -17.95 -9.10
CA MET A 178 -0.47 -16.94 -9.97
C MET A 178 0.02 -17.63 -11.26
N MET A 179 -0.08 -16.93 -12.39
CA MET A 179 0.47 -17.43 -13.67
C MET A 179 1.98 -17.65 -13.59
N PRO A 180 2.56 -18.58 -14.37
CA PRO A 180 4.02 -18.76 -14.44
C PRO A 180 4.69 -17.54 -15.09
N ARG A 181 5.94 -17.28 -14.68
CA ARG A 181 6.80 -16.21 -15.22
C ARG A 181 6.97 -16.35 -16.75
N PRO A 182 6.61 -15.34 -17.56
CA PRO A 182 6.88 -15.37 -19.00
C PRO A 182 8.39 -15.47 -19.30
N PRO A 183 8.82 -16.24 -20.31
CA PRO A 183 10.25 -16.45 -20.61
C PRO A 183 10.96 -15.19 -21.14
N ASN A 184 10.19 -14.20 -21.58
CA ASN A 184 10.64 -12.94 -22.18
C ASN A 184 10.40 -11.71 -21.28
N MET A 185 10.26 -11.91 -19.96
CA MET A 185 10.26 -10.80 -19.00
C MET A 185 11.54 -9.94 -19.16
N PRO A 186 11.44 -8.60 -19.16
CA PRO A 186 12.61 -7.73 -19.18
C PRO A 186 13.56 -8.03 -18.02
N LYS A 187 14.87 -7.93 -18.27
CA LYS A 187 15.89 -8.02 -17.22
C LYS A 187 15.92 -6.73 -16.40
N CYS A 188 16.25 -6.87 -15.11
CA CYS A 188 16.62 -5.76 -14.22
C CYS A 188 17.97 -5.16 -14.62
#